data_AF-A0A803T7Z5-F1
#
_entry.id   AF-A0A803T7Z5-F1
#
_cell.length_a   1.000
_cell.length_b   1.000
_cell.length_c   1.000
_cell.angle_alpha   90.00
_cell.angle_beta   90.00
_cell.angle_gamma   90.00
#
_symmetry.space_group_name_H-M   'P 1'
#
loop_
_entity.id
_entity.type
_entity.pdbx_description
1 polymer ?
#
loop_
_entity_poly.entity_id
_entity_poly.type
_entity_poly.pdbx_seq_one_letter_code
_entity_poly.pdbx_strand_id
1 'polypeptide(L)'
;MTWCNHEDFALWGSYERPPRAPMINRVRTKNGSITKLGCLVKDMKIKSLEEIYLFSLLIKESEIIDFFLGSSLKDEVLKIMIVFVAIGDYNGHVGLGVKCSREVAITIWEAIILTKLSIMPVRQSYWGNKIGKPHTVLCKVTGQCGSVLVCLIPAPRGTGIVSAPVPKKLLMMAGIVDCYTSARGCTDTMGNFAKATFDTISKTYSYLTLDL
;
A
#
# COMPACT_ATOMS: atom_id res chain seq x y z
N MET A 1 -24.32 2.29 -17.96
CA MET A 1 -24.15 1.03 -17.19
C MET A 1 -23.29 0.09 -18.01
N THR A 2 -21.98 0.34 -18.07
CA THR A 2 -21.04 -0.60 -18.68
C THR A 2 -20.46 -1.45 -17.57
N TRP A 3 -20.69 -2.75 -17.71
CA TRP A 3 -20.17 -3.79 -16.85
C TRP A 3 -18.64 -3.70 -16.80
N CYS A 4 -18.09 -4.00 -15.62
CA CYS A 4 -16.65 -4.06 -15.38
C CYS A 4 -16.02 -5.02 -16.41
N ASN A 5 -15.39 -4.49 -17.45
CA ASN A 5 -14.77 -5.31 -18.49
C ASN A 5 -13.64 -6.13 -17.88
N HIS A 6 -13.57 -7.39 -18.28
CA HIS A 6 -12.57 -8.38 -17.84
C HIS A 6 -11.12 -7.94 -18.11
N GLU A 7 -10.92 -6.91 -18.93
CA GLU A 7 -9.62 -6.35 -19.32
C GLU A 7 -8.98 -5.44 -18.25
N ASP A 8 -9.77 -4.88 -17.32
CA ASP A 8 -9.22 -4.07 -16.21
C ASP A 8 -8.44 -4.91 -15.18
N PHE A 9 -8.61 -6.23 -15.19
CA PHE A 9 -7.84 -7.18 -14.38
C PHE A 9 -6.45 -7.48 -14.98
N ALA A 10 -6.25 -7.31 -16.28
CA ALA A 10 -4.99 -7.67 -16.97
C ALA A 10 -3.83 -6.69 -16.66
N LEU A 11 -4.12 -5.49 -16.14
CA LEU A 11 -3.11 -4.49 -15.79
C LEU A 11 -2.43 -4.73 -14.42
N TRP A 12 -2.54 -5.94 -13.86
CA TRP A 12 -1.74 -6.43 -12.72
C TRP A 12 -0.37 -7.02 -13.14
N GLY A 13 0.03 -6.88 -14.41
CA GLY A 13 1.22 -7.52 -15.00
C GLY A 13 2.59 -6.88 -14.73
N SER A 14 2.72 -5.92 -13.80
CA SER A 14 4.05 -5.36 -13.44
C SER A 14 4.49 -5.66 -12.01
N TYR A 15 3.63 -6.35 -11.25
CA TYR A 15 3.97 -6.98 -9.97
C TYR A 15 3.38 -8.39 -10.00
N GLU A 16 3.97 -9.26 -10.83
CA GLU A 16 3.61 -10.68 -10.88
C GLU A 16 4.00 -11.35 -9.54
N ARG A 17 3.16 -11.17 -8.52
CA ARG A 17 2.98 -12.24 -7.53
C ARG A 17 2.38 -13.43 -8.29
N PRO A 18 2.94 -14.64 -8.15
CA PRO A 18 2.50 -15.81 -8.91
C PRO A 18 0.99 -16.04 -8.77
N PRO A 19 0.34 -16.68 -9.77
CA PRO A 19 -1.10 -16.92 -9.76
C PRO A 19 -1.52 -17.45 -8.40
N ARG A 20 -2.43 -16.72 -7.72
CA ARG A 20 -2.92 -17.11 -6.41
C ARG A 20 -3.58 -18.47 -6.58
N ALA A 21 -2.95 -19.50 -6.02
CA ALA A 21 -3.55 -20.82 -5.94
C ALA A 21 -4.98 -20.66 -5.40
N PRO A 22 -5.97 -21.42 -5.93
CA PRO A 22 -7.32 -21.43 -5.39
C PRO A 22 -7.24 -21.66 -3.87
N MET A 23 -8.18 -21.09 -3.12
CA MET A 23 -8.32 -21.33 -1.67
C MET A 23 -8.71 -22.79 -1.43
N ILE A 24 -7.77 -23.71 -1.68
CA ILE A 24 -7.89 -25.14 -1.44
C ILE A 24 -7.94 -25.31 0.08
N ASN A 25 -9.06 -25.86 0.57
CA ASN A 25 -9.32 -26.40 1.91
C ASN A 25 -8.08 -26.37 2.83
N ARG A 26 -7.86 -25.24 3.53
CA ARG A 26 -6.78 -25.16 4.51
C ARG A 26 -7.30 -25.55 5.88
N VAL A 27 -6.81 -26.69 6.38
CA VAL A 27 -7.02 -27.16 7.75
C VAL A 27 -6.52 -26.07 8.71
N ARG A 28 -7.43 -25.48 9.50
CA ARG A 28 -7.05 -24.59 10.59
C ARG A 28 -6.17 -25.38 11.57
N THR A 29 -4.99 -24.85 11.90
CA THR A 29 -4.17 -25.46 12.97
C THR A 29 -4.91 -25.33 14.30
N LYS A 30 -4.50 -26.10 15.33
CA LYS A 30 -5.10 -26.06 16.68
C LYS A 30 -5.19 -24.64 17.28
N ASN A 31 -4.38 -23.69 16.78
CA ASN A 31 -4.30 -22.30 17.27
C ASN A 31 -5.00 -21.28 16.33
N GLY A 32 -5.77 -21.75 15.34
CA GLY A 32 -6.58 -20.92 14.46
C GLY A 32 -5.82 -20.18 13.34
N SER A 33 -4.48 -20.05 13.41
CA SER A 33 -3.65 -19.54 12.32
C SER A 33 -3.45 -20.62 11.25
N ILE A 34 -3.31 -20.20 9.99
CA ILE A 34 -3.23 -21.09 8.83
C ILE A 34 -1.78 -21.21 8.33
N THR A 35 -0.98 -20.16 8.54
CA THR A 35 0.39 -20.03 8.07
C THR A 35 1.39 -20.15 9.21
N LYS A 36 2.60 -20.61 8.87
CA LYS A 36 3.74 -20.63 9.81
C LYS A 36 4.03 -19.23 10.37
N LEU A 37 3.93 -18.20 9.54
CA LEU A 37 4.08 -16.81 9.96
C LEU A 37 3.05 -16.42 11.01
N GLY A 38 1.76 -16.75 10.78
CA GLY A 38 0.69 -16.51 11.74
C GLY A 38 0.95 -17.20 13.09
N CYS A 39 1.49 -18.43 13.08
CA CYS A 39 1.91 -19.09 14.33
C CYS A 39 3.07 -18.35 15.02
N LEU A 40 4.09 -17.91 14.28
CA LEU A 40 5.23 -17.18 14.87
C LEU A 40 4.81 -15.85 15.51
N VAL A 41 3.86 -15.15 14.90
CA VAL A 41 3.30 -13.89 15.44
C VAL A 41 2.47 -14.18 16.69
N LYS A 42 1.59 -15.20 16.66
CA LYS A 42 0.80 -15.60 17.83
C LYS A 42 1.66 -16.09 18.99
N ASP A 43 2.74 -16.79 18.70
CA ASP A 43 3.72 -17.28 19.69
C ASP A 43 4.63 -16.15 20.21
N MET A 44 4.40 -14.89 19.81
CA MET A 44 5.17 -13.70 20.22
C MET A 44 6.67 -13.78 19.89
N LYS A 45 7.04 -14.57 18.88
CA LYS A 45 8.45 -14.69 18.43
C LYS A 45 8.87 -13.54 17.54
N ILE A 46 7.94 -13.01 16.76
CA ILE A 46 8.12 -11.82 15.93
C ILE A 46 7.52 -10.64 16.69
N LYS A 47 8.34 -9.64 16.98
CA LYS A 47 7.93 -8.51 17.83
C LYS A 47 7.44 -7.32 17.02
N SER A 48 7.90 -7.18 15.79
CA SER A 48 7.57 -6.04 14.93
C SER A 48 7.22 -6.47 13.50
N LEU A 49 6.43 -5.63 12.85
CA LEU A 49 6.09 -5.77 11.43
C LEU A 49 7.34 -5.59 10.53
N GLU A 50 8.31 -4.80 10.99
CA GLU A 50 9.57 -4.54 10.30
C GLU A 50 10.44 -5.81 10.15
N GLU A 51 10.44 -6.70 11.14
CA GLU A 51 11.11 -8.00 11.05
C GLU A 51 10.55 -8.84 9.89
N ILE A 52 9.23 -8.79 9.68
CA ILE A 52 8.56 -9.50 8.58
C ILE A 52 9.05 -8.97 7.23
N TYR A 53 9.18 -7.64 7.11
CA TYR A 53 9.67 -7.00 5.89
C TYR A 53 11.16 -7.25 5.65
N LEU A 54 11.98 -7.26 6.70
CA LEU A 54 13.41 -7.53 6.61
C LEU A 54 13.69 -8.91 5.97
N PHE A 55 12.93 -9.93 6.39
CA PHE A 55 13.02 -11.28 5.81
C PHE A 55 12.16 -11.47 4.55
N SER A 56 11.52 -10.40 4.06
CA SER A 56 10.61 -10.43 2.90
C SER A 56 9.55 -11.54 2.97
N LEU A 57 9.05 -11.81 4.18
CA LEU A 57 8.06 -12.88 4.40
C LEU A 57 6.69 -12.44 3.90
N LEU A 58 6.05 -13.31 3.11
CA LEU A 58 4.75 -13.02 2.51
C LEU A 58 3.62 -13.11 3.55
N ILE A 59 2.96 -11.98 3.81
CA ILE A 59 1.75 -11.89 4.63
C ILE A 59 0.57 -12.46 3.84
N LYS A 60 -0.06 -13.52 4.37
CA LYS A 60 -1.25 -14.16 3.77
C LYS A 60 -2.49 -14.12 4.67
N GLU A 61 -2.35 -13.55 5.87
CA GLU A 61 -3.42 -13.42 6.87
C GLU A 61 -3.54 -11.95 7.27
N SER A 62 -4.74 -11.37 7.18
CA SER A 62 -4.98 -9.98 7.59
C SER A 62 -4.87 -9.81 9.10
N GLU A 63 -5.13 -10.88 9.86
CA GLU A 63 -5.04 -10.94 11.32
C GLU A 63 -3.66 -10.54 11.84
N ILE A 64 -2.59 -10.83 11.09
CA ILE A 64 -1.21 -10.45 11.44
C ILE A 64 -1.10 -8.93 11.55
N ILE A 65 -1.72 -8.21 10.62
CA ILE A 65 -1.66 -6.75 10.58
C ILE A 65 -2.57 -6.13 11.63
N ASP A 66 -3.72 -6.74 11.87
CA ASP A 66 -4.62 -6.33 12.95
C ASP A 66 -3.94 -6.48 14.32
N PHE A 67 -3.11 -7.51 14.49
CA PHE A 67 -2.31 -7.70 15.69
C PHE A 67 -1.27 -6.58 15.92
N PHE A 68 -0.57 -6.14 14.87
CA PHE A 68 0.49 -5.14 15.00
C PHE A 68 -0.01 -3.69 14.96
N LEU A 69 -0.96 -3.37 14.08
CA LEU A 69 -1.34 -1.99 13.74
C LEU A 69 -2.83 -1.69 13.99
N GLY A 70 -3.62 -2.66 14.47
CA GLY A 70 -5.09 -2.59 14.47
C GLY A 70 -5.72 -1.34 15.11
N SER A 71 -5.06 -0.72 16.09
CA SER A 71 -5.55 0.51 16.74
C SER A 71 -5.25 1.81 15.97
N SER A 72 -4.21 1.81 15.11
CA SER A 72 -3.76 3.01 14.39
C SER A 72 -4.17 3.01 12.91
N LEU A 73 -4.60 1.87 12.38
CA LEU A 73 -5.01 1.76 10.99
C LEU A 73 -6.31 2.52 10.73
N LYS A 74 -6.29 3.37 9.70
CA LYS A 74 -7.49 3.98 9.14
C LYS A 74 -7.67 3.51 7.71
N ASP A 75 -8.90 3.13 7.38
CA ASP A 75 -9.34 2.82 6.03
C ASP A 75 -10.05 4.02 5.39
N GLU A 76 -9.84 4.19 4.09
CA GLU A 76 -10.52 5.19 3.28
C GLU A 76 -10.92 4.59 1.93
N VAL A 77 -12.21 4.71 1.61
CA VAL A 77 -12.74 4.29 0.32
C VAL A 77 -12.51 5.42 -0.70
N LEU A 78 -11.77 5.11 -1.75
CA LEU A 78 -11.40 6.07 -2.79
C LEU A 78 -12.48 6.15 -3.90
N LYS A 79 -12.99 5.00 -4.35
CA LYS A 79 -14.01 4.89 -5.43
C LYS A 79 -14.95 3.73 -5.13
N ILE A 80 -16.23 3.82 -5.55
CA ILE A 80 -17.28 2.84 -5.23
C ILE A 80 -17.58 1.87 -6.40
N MET A 81 -17.60 2.33 -7.65
CA MET A 81 -17.99 1.49 -8.81
C MET A 81 -17.10 0.25 -8.97
N ILE A 82 -15.80 0.48 -8.91
CA ILE A 82 -14.79 -0.52 -8.57
C ILE A 82 -14.30 -0.05 -7.22
N VAL A 83 -14.38 -0.90 -6.20
CA VAL A 83 -14.06 -0.47 -4.84
C VAL A 83 -12.56 -0.43 -4.67
N PHE A 84 -12.03 0.79 -4.57
CA PHE A 84 -10.65 1.05 -4.20
C PHE A 84 -10.62 1.46 -2.74
N VAL A 85 -9.85 0.75 -1.93
CA VAL A 85 -9.64 1.07 -0.51
C VAL A 85 -8.16 1.31 -0.29
N ALA A 86 -7.85 2.41 0.39
CA ALA A 86 -6.54 2.67 0.94
C ALA A 86 -6.57 2.49 2.45
N ILE A 87 -5.51 1.93 3.01
CA ILE A 87 -5.32 1.80 4.46
C ILE A 87 -3.95 2.36 4.80
N GLY A 88 -3.84 3.08 5.91
CA GLY A 88 -2.55 3.47 6.45
C GLY A 88 -2.59 3.84 7.92
N ASP A 89 -1.41 3.85 8.54
CA ASP A 89 -1.21 4.18 9.95
C ASP A 89 -0.67 5.61 10.16
N TYR A 90 -0.49 6.38 9.09
CA TYR A 90 0.17 7.70 9.08
C TYR A 90 1.61 7.68 9.61
N ASN A 91 2.22 6.51 9.75
CA ASN A 91 3.53 6.31 10.34
C ASN A 91 4.41 5.40 9.46
N GLY A 92 4.32 5.57 8.14
CA GLY A 92 5.18 4.86 7.21
C GLY A 92 4.63 3.51 6.75
N HIS A 93 3.37 3.16 7.00
CA HIS A 93 2.74 1.98 6.40
C HIS A 93 1.53 2.36 5.57
N VAL A 94 1.46 1.87 4.33
CA VAL A 94 0.32 2.09 3.45
C VAL A 94 -0.02 0.82 2.66
N GLY A 95 -1.30 0.56 2.50
CA GLY A 95 -1.84 -0.50 1.64
C GLY A 95 -2.84 0.07 0.66
N LEU A 96 -2.91 -0.53 -0.53
CA LEU A 96 -3.96 -0.30 -1.51
C LEU A 96 -4.58 -1.64 -1.91
N GLY A 97 -5.91 -1.71 -1.92
CA GLY A 97 -6.67 -2.87 -2.39
C GLY A 97 -7.78 -2.48 -3.35
N VAL A 98 -8.08 -3.40 -4.25
CA VAL A 98 -9.12 -3.25 -5.27
C VAL A 98 -9.98 -4.49 -5.28
N LYS A 99 -11.29 -4.32 -5.17
CA LYS A 99 -12.24 -5.43 -5.26
C LYS A 99 -13.51 -5.00 -5.99
N CYS A 100 -14.12 -5.95 -6.66
CA CYS A 100 -15.43 -5.80 -7.29
C CYS A 100 -16.27 -7.01 -6.89
N SER A 101 -17.45 -6.77 -6.32
CA SER A 101 -18.47 -7.79 -6.04
C SER A 101 -19.85 -7.20 -6.35
N ARG A 102 -20.90 -8.05 -6.38
CA ARG A 102 -22.27 -7.61 -6.70
C ARG A 102 -22.86 -6.69 -5.61
N GLU A 103 -22.47 -6.90 -4.36
CA GLU A 103 -22.93 -6.13 -3.21
C GLU A 103 -21.84 -5.21 -2.69
N VAL A 104 -22.16 -3.92 -2.55
CA VAL A 104 -21.17 -2.87 -2.20
C VAL A 104 -20.60 -3.08 -0.79
N ALA A 105 -21.44 -3.39 0.20
CA ALA A 105 -21.00 -3.57 1.58
C ALA A 105 -19.99 -4.72 1.73
N ILE A 106 -20.28 -5.87 1.10
CA ILE A 106 -19.37 -7.02 1.07
C ILE A 106 -18.08 -6.66 0.33
N THR A 107 -18.20 -5.95 -0.80
CA THR A 107 -17.02 -5.53 -1.59
C THR A 107 -16.06 -4.67 -0.77
N ILE A 108 -16.58 -3.73 0.03
CA ILE A 108 -15.75 -2.87 0.89
C ILE A 108 -15.02 -3.71 1.93
N TRP A 109 -15.73 -4.62 2.61
CA TRP A 109 -15.12 -5.48 3.61
C TRP A 109 -14.03 -6.39 3.02
N GLU A 110 -14.30 -7.01 1.87
CA GLU A 110 -13.31 -7.82 1.15
C GLU A 110 -12.12 -6.98 0.67
N ALA A 111 -12.35 -5.75 0.21
CA ALA A 111 -11.31 -4.83 -0.19
C ALA A 111 -10.42 -4.44 0.99
N ILE A 112 -10.99 -4.20 2.18
CA ILE A 112 -10.24 -3.93 3.41
C ILE A 112 -9.31 -5.11 3.73
N ILE A 113 -9.83 -6.34 3.71
CA ILE A 113 -9.02 -7.55 3.96
C ILE A 113 -7.89 -7.68 2.94
N LEU A 114 -8.20 -7.48 1.66
CA LEU A 114 -7.20 -7.51 0.58
C LEU A 114 -6.12 -6.44 0.78
N THR A 115 -6.52 -5.24 1.22
CA THR A 115 -5.63 -4.10 1.44
C THR A 115 -4.69 -4.35 2.60
N LYS A 116 -5.16 -4.99 3.68
CA LYS A 116 -4.29 -5.43 4.77
C LYS A 116 -3.19 -6.33 4.21
N LEU A 117 -3.51 -7.35 3.42
CA LEU A 117 -2.50 -8.24 2.82
C LEU A 117 -1.47 -7.55 1.90
N SER A 118 -1.72 -6.32 1.45
CA SER A 118 -0.84 -5.54 0.59
C SER A 118 -0.17 -4.35 1.28
N ILE A 119 -0.20 -4.23 2.61
CA ILE A 119 0.50 -3.15 3.32
C ILE A 119 2.02 -3.25 3.07
N MET A 120 2.59 -2.13 2.64
CA MET A 120 4.01 -1.95 2.39
C MET A 120 4.57 -0.85 3.29
N PRO A 121 5.84 -0.97 3.71
CA PRO A 121 6.52 0.09 4.41
C PRO A 121 6.88 1.21 3.42
N VAL A 122 6.93 2.45 3.93
CA VAL A 122 7.29 3.66 3.18
C VAL A 122 8.55 4.30 3.77
N ARG A 123 9.58 4.46 2.94
CA ARG A 123 10.85 5.02 3.40
C ARG A 123 10.77 6.54 3.42
N GLN A 124 10.72 7.10 4.63
CA GLN A 124 10.71 8.55 4.86
C GLN A 124 12.13 9.07 5.15
N SER A 125 12.34 10.35 4.92
CA SER A 125 13.66 11.00 5.02
C SER A 125 13.55 12.52 5.22
N TYR A 126 14.68 13.21 5.06
CA TYR A 126 14.81 14.65 5.12
C TYR A 126 15.25 15.19 3.75
N TRP A 127 14.77 16.38 3.38
CA TRP A 127 15.23 17.04 2.15
C TRP A 127 16.64 17.63 2.27
N GLY A 128 17.01 18.12 3.47
CA GLY A 128 18.31 18.73 3.77
C GLY A 128 18.78 18.33 5.17
N ASN A 129 18.86 19.28 6.09
CA ASN A 129 19.30 19.02 7.46
C ASN A 129 18.41 17.96 8.15
N LYS A 130 19.05 16.95 8.78
CA LYS A 130 18.41 15.85 9.53
C LYS A 130 17.89 16.32 10.90
N ILE A 131 16.99 17.31 10.92
CA ILE A 131 16.42 17.89 12.15
C ILE A 131 15.04 17.26 12.39
N GLY A 132 14.68 16.86 13.61
CA GLY A 132 13.32 16.42 13.96
C GLY A 132 12.93 15.07 13.36
N LYS A 133 11.67 14.89 12.94
CA LYS A 133 11.17 13.66 12.31
C LYS A 133 11.34 13.68 10.77
N PRO A 134 11.54 12.53 10.10
CA PRO A 134 11.51 12.48 8.65
C PRO A 134 10.14 12.96 8.14
N HIS A 135 10.13 13.71 7.04
CA HIS A 135 8.94 14.43 6.56
C HIS A 135 8.68 14.25 5.06
N THR A 136 9.69 13.85 4.29
CA THR A 136 9.64 13.76 2.82
C THR A 136 10.18 12.42 2.33
N VAL A 137 9.98 12.09 1.06
CA VAL A 137 10.67 10.99 0.36
C VAL A 137 12.18 11.23 0.27
N LEU A 138 12.97 10.15 0.20
CA LEU A 138 14.44 10.19 0.16
C LEU A 138 15.00 10.76 -1.12
N CYS A 139 14.59 10.17 -2.23
CA CYS A 139 15.02 10.55 -3.57
C CYS A 139 13.80 10.89 -4.41
N LYS A 140 14.05 11.47 -5.57
CA LYS A 140 13.02 11.54 -6.61
C LYS A 140 12.69 10.13 -7.10
N VAL A 141 11.46 9.68 -6.88
CA VAL A 141 11.01 8.33 -7.26
C VAL A 141 9.93 8.43 -8.33
N THR A 142 9.96 7.52 -9.29
CA THR A 142 8.96 7.42 -10.36
C THR A 142 8.33 6.04 -10.39
N GLY A 143 6.99 6.00 -10.37
CA GLY A 143 6.18 4.79 -10.55
C GLY A 143 5.26 4.90 -11.76
N GLN A 144 4.85 3.76 -12.28
CA GLN A 144 4.05 3.68 -13.50
C GLN A 144 2.94 2.65 -13.36
N CYS A 145 1.76 2.97 -13.88
CA CYS A 145 0.70 1.99 -14.11
C CYS A 145 -0.07 2.38 -15.37
N GLY A 146 -0.03 1.50 -16.38
CA GLY A 146 -0.57 1.80 -17.71
C GLY A 146 0.08 3.03 -18.33
N SER A 147 -0.73 3.99 -18.78
CA SER A 147 -0.27 5.27 -19.34
C SER A 147 0.11 6.30 -18.28
N VAL A 148 -0.19 6.06 -17.00
CA VAL A 148 0.01 7.03 -15.91
C VAL A 148 1.39 6.86 -15.29
N LEU A 149 2.13 7.95 -15.25
CA LEU A 149 3.43 8.08 -14.61
C LEU A 149 3.33 9.06 -13.45
N VAL A 150 3.67 8.62 -12.24
CA VAL A 150 3.69 9.46 -11.04
C VAL A 150 5.13 9.59 -10.56
N CYS A 151 5.51 10.81 -10.22
CA CYS A 151 6.81 11.12 -9.68
C CYS A 151 6.65 11.83 -8.34
N LEU A 152 7.27 11.28 -7.29
CA LEU A 152 7.43 11.93 -6.00
C LEU A 152 8.78 12.64 -5.99
N ILE A 153 8.76 13.91 -5.63
CA ILE A 153 9.93 14.77 -5.55
C ILE A 153 10.04 15.26 -4.11
N PRO A 154 11.22 15.16 -3.49
CA PRO A 154 11.37 15.57 -2.11
C PRO A 154 11.20 17.08 -1.96
N ALA A 155 10.57 17.51 -0.87
CA ALA A 155 10.19 18.90 -0.64
C ALA A 155 10.75 19.43 0.70
N PRO A 156 11.03 20.74 0.79
CA PRO A 156 11.41 21.37 2.06
C PRO A 156 10.26 21.31 3.07
N ARG A 157 10.61 21.45 4.35
CA ARG A 157 9.63 21.47 5.44
C ARG A 157 8.60 22.58 5.32
N GLY A 158 7.35 22.25 5.58
CA GLY A 158 6.24 23.20 5.57
C GLY A 158 5.63 23.44 4.18
N THR A 159 6.10 22.70 3.17
CA THR A 159 5.49 22.72 1.82
C THR A 159 4.11 22.08 1.83
N GLY A 160 3.92 21.06 2.67
CA GLY A 160 2.77 20.17 2.62
C GLY A 160 2.79 19.25 1.40
N ILE A 161 1.72 18.48 1.24
CA ILE A 161 1.54 17.56 0.12
C ILE A 161 0.93 18.32 -1.06
N VAL A 162 1.76 18.62 -2.07
CA VAL A 162 1.35 19.25 -3.33
C VAL A 162 1.03 18.16 -4.34
N SER A 163 -0.23 17.72 -4.34
CA SER A 163 -0.72 16.65 -5.20
C SER A 163 -2.20 16.73 -5.51
N ALA A 164 -2.61 16.01 -6.56
CA ALA A 164 -4.00 15.73 -6.88
C ALA A 164 -4.70 14.97 -5.72
N PRO A 165 -6.03 15.01 -5.60
CA PRO A 165 -6.74 14.50 -4.42
C PRO A 165 -6.49 13.02 -4.12
N VAL A 166 -6.36 12.18 -5.15
CA VAL A 166 -6.15 10.73 -5.01
C VAL A 166 -4.77 10.40 -4.40
N PRO A 167 -3.64 10.79 -5.02
CA PRO A 167 -2.32 10.60 -4.42
C PRO A 167 -2.13 11.36 -3.11
N LYS A 168 -2.77 12.53 -2.93
CA LYS A 168 -2.70 13.28 -1.68
C LYS A 168 -3.16 12.46 -0.47
N LYS A 169 -4.27 11.74 -0.61
CA LYS A 169 -4.80 10.84 0.44
C LYS A 169 -3.82 9.68 0.72
N LEU A 170 -3.30 9.04 -0.33
CA LEU A 170 -2.33 7.95 -0.19
C LEU A 170 -1.03 8.39 0.48
N LEU A 171 -0.48 9.54 0.10
CA LEU A 171 0.75 10.09 0.70
C LEU A 171 0.54 10.49 2.16
N MET A 172 -0.63 11.01 2.48
CA MET A 172 -1.00 11.34 3.86
C MET A 172 -1.10 10.08 4.72
N MET A 173 -1.76 9.03 4.21
CA MET A 173 -1.84 7.72 4.88
C MET A 173 -0.47 7.04 5.06
N ALA A 174 0.45 7.25 4.11
CA ALA A 174 1.83 6.83 4.21
C ALA A 174 2.66 7.63 5.25
N GLY A 175 2.09 8.68 5.84
CA GLY A 175 2.77 9.54 6.81
C GLY A 175 3.75 10.56 6.20
N ILE A 176 3.73 10.76 4.89
CA ILE A 176 4.56 11.78 4.23
C ILE A 176 3.89 13.14 4.45
N VAL A 177 4.64 14.10 4.98
CA VAL A 177 4.12 15.44 5.32
C VAL A 177 4.35 16.42 4.18
N ASP A 178 5.54 16.42 3.61
CA ASP A 178 5.97 17.35 2.57
C ASP A 178 6.40 16.56 1.32
N CYS A 179 5.75 16.81 0.18
CA CYS A 179 6.14 16.19 -1.07
C CYS A 179 5.59 16.98 -2.26
N TYR A 180 6.44 17.20 -3.26
CA TYR A 180 5.98 17.61 -4.58
C TYR A 180 5.63 16.37 -5.39
N THR A 181 4.59 16.48 -6.21
CA THR A 181 4.20 15.39 -7.11
C THR A 181 4.08 15.90 -8.53
N SER A 182 4.51 15.07 -9.48
CA SER A 182 4.32 15.31 -10.90
C SER A 182 3.64 14.07 -11.49
N ALA A 183 2.51 14.26 -12.14
CA ALA A 183 1.79 13.21 -12.84
C ALA A 183 1.78 13.47 -14.35
N ARG A 184 1.98 12.43 -15.15
CA ARG A 184 1.89 12.45 -16.62
C ARG A 184 1.01 11.30 -17.10
N GLY A 185 0.36 11.47 -18.24
CA GLY A 185 -0.56 10.49 -18.82
C GLY A 185 -2.03 10.74 -18.47
N CYS A 186 -2.89 9.73 -18.66
CA CYS A 186 -4.34 9.84 -18.43
C CYS A 186 -4.70 9.70 -16.94
N THR A 187 -4.59 10.80 -16.18
CA THR A 187 -4.83 10.84 -14.73
C THR A 187 -6.31 10.71 -14.34
N ASP A 188 -7.23 10.84 -15.29
CA ASP A 188 -8.68 10.68 -15.07
C ASP A 188 -9.04 9.24 -14.68
N THR A 189 -8.22 8.27 -15.11
CA THR A 189 -8.37 6.88 -14.72
C THR A 189 -7.83 6.68 -13.30
N MET A 190 -8.69 7.00 -12.33
CA MET A 190 -8.39 6.95 -10.90
C MET A 190 -7.71 5.66 -10.43
N GLY A 191 -8.11 4.50 -10.97
CA GLY A 191 -7.53 3.22 -10.58
C GLY A 191 -6.05 3.09 -10.95
N ASN A 192 -5.69 3.48 -12.17
CA ASN A 192 -4.29 3.49 -12.62
C ASN A 192 -3.49 4.56 -11.90
N PHE A 193 -4.11 5.70 -11.61
CA PHE A 193 -3.45 6.79 -10.89
C PHE A 193 -3.12 6.41 -9.43
N ALA A 194 -4.05 5.79 -8.72
CA ALA A 194 -3.83 5.27 -7.37
C ALA A 194 -2.76 4.18 -7.36
N LYS A 195 -2.82 3.23 -8.30
CA LYS A 195 -1.81 2.17 -8.46
C LYS A 195 -0.42 2.72 -8.77
N ALA A 196 -0.30 3.67 -9.69
CA ALA A 196 0.97 4.31 -10.04
C ALA A 196 1.56 5.03 -8.82
N THR A 197 0.73 5.68 -8.01
CA THR A 197 1.16 6.31 -6.76
C THR A 197 1.66 5.28 -5.76
N PHE A 198 0.92 4.18 -5.56
CA PHE A 198 1.31 3.10 -4.68
C PHE A 198 2.62 2.41 -5.11
N ASP A 199 2.80 2.20 -6.42
CA ASP A 199 4.06 1.70 -7.01
C ASP A 199 5.22 2.67 -6.75
N THR A 200 4.99 3.97 -6.90
CA THR A 200 5.99 5.01 -6.61
C THR A 200 6.41 4.97 -5.14
N ILE A 201 5.46 4.77 -4.23
CA ILE A 201 5.73 4.65 -2.79
C ILE A 201 6.51 3.37 -2.49
N SER A 202 6.13 2.22 -3.06
CA SER A 202 6.82 0.94 -2.89
C SER A 202 8.30 1.03 -3.29
N LYS A 203 8.58 1.74 -4.40
CA LYS A 203 9.94 1.96 -4.90
C LYS A 203 10.82 2.79 -3.97
N THR A 204 10.26 3.49 -2.97
CA THR A 204 11.08 4.28 -2.01
C THR A 204 12.10 3.42 -1.26
N TYR A 205 11.78 2.16 -0.94
CA TYR A 205 12.72 1.22 -0.33
C TYR A 205 13.67 0.57 -1.33
N SER A 206 13.32 0.54 -2.62
CA SER A 206 14.16 -0.06 -3.65
C SER A 206 15.41 0.75 -3.96
N TYR A 207 15.44 2.05 -3.64
CA TYR A 207 16.62 2.88 -3.89
C TYR A 207 17.71 2.60 -2.86
N LEU A 208 18.85 2.11 -3.35
CA LEU A 208 20.08 2.04 -2.60
C LEU A 208 20.64 3.45 -2.42
N THR A 209 21.05 3.76 -1.19
CA THR A 209 21.60 5.05 -0.77
C THR A 209 22.70 4.79 0.23
N LEU A 210 23.68 5.69 0.34
CA LEU A 210 24.88 5.50 1.17
C LEU A 210 24.61 5.30 2.67
N ASP A 211 23.42 5.65 3.17
CA ASP A 211 23.02 5.41 4.56
C ASP A 211 22.64 3.93 4.85
N LEU A 212 22.62 3.05 3.83
CA LEU A 212 22.32 1.61 3.92
C LEU A 212 23.56 0.75 3.68
#